data_AF-A0A2P8IF44-F1
#
_entry.id   AF-A0A2P8IF44-F1
#
_cell.length_a   1.000
_cell.length_b   1.000
_cell.length_c   1.000
_cell.angle_alpha   90.00
_cell.angle_beta   90.00
_cell.angle_gamma   90.00
#
_symmetry.space_group_name_H-M   'P 1'
#
loop_
_entity.id
_entity.type
_entity.pdbx_description
1 polymer ?
#
loop_
_entity_poly.entity_id
_entity_poly.type
_entity_poly.pdbx_seq_one_letter_code
_entity_poly.pdbx_strand_id
1 'polypeptide(L)'
;MTVGHRPLLRQVTDHVVQAQVSGDPELLQRAVAVLRAGVQARPRDPAALADLGAALVTWYVFAAAAGDLAEAGALFDRARAAVRRGDPQLAPVLSLVGSWLALTAETAAQAREAVRVLRRAVAVNSPTR
;
A
#
# COMPACT_ATOMS: atom_id res chain seq x y z
N MET A 1 -23.57 21.34 -13.92
CA MET A 1 -23.13 20.18 -14.73
C MET A 1 -21.72 19.82 -14.27
N THR A 2 -21.57 18.82 -13.41
CA THR A 2 -20.27 18.46 -12.81
C THR A 2 -19.97 17.00 -13.15
N VAL A 3 -19.59 16.78 -14.40
CA VAL A 3 -19.16 15.48 -14.93
C VAL A 3 -17.70 15.65 -15.34
N GLY A 4 -16.78 14.89 -14.72
CA GLY A 4 -15.39 14.88 -15.20
C GLY A 4 -14.33 14.23 -14.29
N HIS A 5 -14.49 14.27 -12.96
CA HIS A 5 -13.40 13.83 -12.06
C HIS A 5 -13.46 12.36 -11.58
N ARG A 6 -14.59 11.67 -11.78
CA ARG A 6 -14.77 10.26 -11.39
C ARG A 6 -14.26 9.20 -12.38
N PRO A 7 -14.28 9.37 -13.73
CA PRO A 7 -13.82 8.33 -14.65
C PRO A 7 -12.30 8.17 -14.64
N LEU A 8 -11.55 9.26 -14.47
CA LEU A 8 -10.08 9.23 -14.44
C LEU A 8 -9.54 8.48 -13.21
N LEU A 9 -10.15 8.66 -12.03
CA LEU A 9 -9.73 7.95 -10.82
C LEU A 9 -9.97 6.43 -10.92
N ARG A 10 -11.08 6.02 -11.52
CA ARG A 10 -11.39 4.59 -11.74
C ARG A 10 -10.42 3.95 -12.74
N GLN A 11 -10.14 4.66 -13.84
CA GLN A 11 -9.19 4.21 -14.84
C GLN A 11 -7.78 4.11 -14.23
N VAL A 12 -7.37 5.08 -13.42
CA VAL A 12 -6.10 5.04 -12.66
C VAL A 12 -6.03 3.83 -11.72
N THR A 13 -7.07 3.55 -10.94
CA THR A 13 -7.08 2.37 -10.06
C THR A 13 -7.07 1.06 -10.84
N ASP A 14 -7.77 0.98 -11.97
CA ASP A 14 -7.74 -0.22 -12.82
C ASP A 14 -6.35 -0.45 -13.40
N HIS A 15 -5.62 0.61 -13.78
CA HIS A 15 -4.24 0.50 -14.28
C HIS A 15 -3.25 0.11 -13.17
N VAL A 16 -3.44 0.61 -11.95
CA VAL A 16 -2.63 0.20 -10.79
C VAL A 16 -2.85 -1.27 -10.47
N VAL A 17 -4.11 -1.73 -10.45
CA VAL A 17 -4.44 -3.13 -10.19
C VAL A 17 -3.91 -4.05 -11.30
N GLN A 18 -4.06 -3.65 -12.57
CA GLN A 18 -3.54 -4.42 -13.71
C GLN A 18 -2.00 -4.47 -13.72
N ALA A 19 -1.33 -3.37 -13.38
CA ALA A 19 0.13 -3.36 -13.21
C ALA A 19 0.55 -4.34 -12.10
N GLN A 20 -0.18 -4.38 -10.99
CA GLN A 20 0.12 -5.26 -9.87
C GLN A 20 -0.07 -6.75 -10.16
N VAL A 21 -1.01 -7.09 -11.04
CA VAL A 21 -1.29 -8.48 -11.42
C VAL A 21 -0.38 -8.97 -12.55
N SER A 22 -0.11 -8.11 -13.54
CA SER A 22 0.67 -8.48 -14.73
C SER A 22 2.18 -8.56 -14.46
N GLY A 23 2.69 -7.78 -13.51
CA GLY A 23 4.13 -7.65 -13.28
C GLY A 23 4.86 -6.91 -14.41
N ASP A 24 4.13 -6.32 -15.36
CA ASP A 24 4.70 -5.58 -16.48
C ASP A 24 5.47 -4.34 -15.95
N PRO A 25 6.79 -4.26 -16.18
CA PRO A 25 7.62 -3.17 -15.67
C PRO A 25 7.16 -1.77 -16.12
N GLU A 26 6.64 -1.62 -17.34
CA GLU A 26 6.16 -0.32 -17.84
C GLU A 26 4.85 0.10 -17.17
N LEU A 27 3.93 -0.85 -16.99
CA LEU A 27 2.68 -0.58 -16.28
C LEU A 27 2.95 -0.27 -14.80
N LEU A 28 3.89 -0.97 -14.17
CA LEU A 28 4.31 -0.72 -12.80
C LEU A 28 4.96 0.66 -12.65
N GLN A 29 5.84 1.06 -13.56
CA GLN A 29 6.44 2.39 -13.55
C GLN A 29 5.38 3.49 -13.68
N ARG A 30 4.39 3.31 -14.58
CA ARG A 30 3.27 4.25 -14.73
C ARG A 30 2.39 4.30 -13.49
N ALA A 31 2.08 3.15 -12.90
CA ALA A 31 1.31 3.05 -11.66
C ALA A 31 2.01 3.81 -10.52
N VAL A 32 3.31 3.61 -10.33
CA VAL A 32 4.11 4.33 -9.33
C VAL A 32 4.10 5.84 -9.58
N ALA A 33 4.25 6.29 -10.83
CA ALA A 33 4.21 7.71 -11.15
C ALA A 33 2.85 8.37 -10.79
N VAL A 34 1.75 7.69 -11.09
CA VAL A 34 0.41 8.17 -10.77
C VAL A 34 0.16 8.18 -9.26
N LEU A 35 0.58 7.14 -8.55
CA LEU A 35 0.45 7.05 -7.10
C LEU A 35 1.32 8.12 -6.39
N ARG A 36 2.52 8.41 -6.91
CA ARG A 36 3.34 9.54 -6.44
C ARG A 36 2.61 10.87 -6.58
N ALA A 37 1.99 11.14 -7.72
CA ALA A 37 1.16 12.34 -7.90
C ALA A 37 -0.02 12.37 -6.91
N GLY A 38 -0.63 11.21 -6.64
CA GLY A 38 -1.68 11.06 -5.63
C GLY A 38 -1.21 11.43 -4.22
N VAL A 39 -0.03 10.98 -3.82
CA VAL A 39 0.60 11.34 -2.53
C VAL A 39 0.96 12.82 -2.48
N GLN A 40 1.46 13.43 -3.56
CA GLN A 40 1.73 14.87 -3.59
C GLN A 40 0.46 15.70 -3.39
N ALA A 41 -0.65 15.29 -4.02
CA ALA A 41 -1.94 15.95 -3.83
C ALA A 41 -2.52 15.76 -2.42
N ARG A 42 -2.24 14.61 -1.78
CA ARG A 42 -2.81 14.21 -0.49
C ARG A 42 -1.74 13.59 0.42
N PRO A 43 -0.78 14.38 0.95
CA PRO A 43 0.42 13.86 1.60
C PRO A 43 0.21 13.16 2.94
N ARG A 44 -1.01 13.26 3.49
CA ARG A 44 -1.43 12.66 4.78
C ARG A 44 -2.56 11.64 4.63
N ASP A 45 -3.02 11.36 3.40
CA ASP A 45 -4.06 10.36 3.16
C ASP A 45 -3.46 8.95 3.33
N PRO A 46 -3.90 8.17 4.33
CA PRO A 46 -3.33 6.86 4.61
C PRO A 46 -3.51 5.88 3.45
N ALA A 47 -4.58 6.01 2.67
CA ALA A 47 -4.82 5.13 1.52
C ALA A 47 -3.80 5.42 0.40
N ALA A 48 -3.63 6.70 0.04
CA ALA A 48 -2.66 7.10 -0.99
C ALA A 48 -1.22 6.70 -0.63
N LEU A 49 -0.84 6.82 0.65
CA LEU A 49 0.46 6.41 1.16
C LEU A 49 0.64 4.88 1.09
N ALA A 50 -0.37 4.11 1.52
CA ALA A 50 -0.31 2.66 1.51
C ALA A 50 -0.30 2.09 0.08
N ASP A 51 -1.07 2.67 -0.83
CA ASP A 51 -1.12 2.24 -2.24
C ASP A 51 0.22 2.45 -2.94
N LEU A 52 0.89 3.60 -2.73
CA LEU A 52 2.22 3.83 -3.28
C LEU A 52 3.26 2.85 -2.70
N GLY A 53 3.23 2.62 -1.38
CA GLY A 53 4.11 1.64 -0.75
C GLY A 53 3.92 0.23 -1.32
N ALA A 54 2.66 -0.17 -1.53
CA ALA A 54 2.33 -1.47 -2.12
C ALA A 54 2.84 -1.58 -3.56
N ALA A 55 2.67 -0.55 -4.39
CA ALA A 55 3.18 -0.53 -5.76
C ALA A 55 4.71 -0.64 -5.82
N LEU A 56 5.45 0.00 -4.91
CA LEU A 56 6.91 -0.12 -4.82
C LEU A 56 7.35 -1.53 -4.42
N VAL A 57 6.64 -2.18 -3.48
CA VAL A 57 6.89 -3.58 -3.12
C VAL A 57 6.63 -4.51 -4.29
N THR A 58 5.50 -4.35 -4.98
CA THR A 58 5.18 -5.11 -6.18
C THR A 58 6.26 -4.94 -7.23
N TRP A 59 6.71 -3.71 -7.47
CA TRP A 59 7.77 -3.44 -8.44
C TRP A 59 9.10 -4.09 -8.06
N TYR A 60 9.45 -4.09 -6.76
CA TYR A 60 10.60 -4.82 -6.26
C TYR A 60 10.50 -6.33 -6.55
N VAL A 61 9.34 -6.93 -6.30
CA VAL A 61 9.10 -8.38 -6.51
C VAL A 61 9.17 -8.77 -7.98
N PHE A 62 8.57 -7.99 -8.88
CA PHE A 62 8.47 -8.34 -10.30
C PHE A 62 9.68 -7.89 -11.15
N ALA A 63 10.34 -6.79 -10.81
CA ALA A 63 11.42 -6.20 -11.60
C ALA A 63 12.78 -6.20 -10.90
N ALA A 64 12.94 -7.00 -9.84
CA ALA A 64 14.20 -7.27 -9.12
C ALA A 64 15.04 -6.01 -8.80
N ALA A 65 14.77 -5.40 -7.64
CA ALA A 65 15.46 -4.22 -7.08
C ALA A 65 15.19 -2.86 -7.76
N ALA A 66 14.32 -2.79 -8.79
CA ALA A 66 13.83 -1.51 -9.30
C ALA A 66 12.86 -0.80 -8.32
N GLY A 67 12.22 -1.56 -7.42
CA GLY A 67 11.39 -1.00 -6.35
C GLY A 67 12.22 -0.61 -5.12
N ASP A 68 11.95 0.58 -4.58
CA ASP A 68 12.59 1.09 -3.37
C ASP A 68 11.84 0.60 -2.12
N LEU A 69 12.35 -0.47 -1.50
CA LEU A 69 11.77 -1.02 -0.27
C LEU A 69 11.93 -0.10 0.95
N ALA A 70 12.92 0.79 0.94
CA ALA A 70 13.11 1.77 2.01
C ALA A 70 12.04 2.88 1.92
N GLU A 71 11.78 3.38 0.71
CA GLU A 71 10.66 4.29 0.45
C GLU A 71 9.32 3.63 0.80
N ALA A 72 9.11 2.36 0.40
CA ALA A 72 7.91 1.63 0.76
C ALA A 72 7.70 1.54 2.28
N GLY A 73 8.75 1.22 3.03
CA GLY A 73 8.73 1.20 4.50
C GLY A 73 8.33 2.55 5.11
N ALA A 74 8.95 3.64 4.63
CA ALA A 74 8.63 4.98 5.10
C ALA A 74 7.17 5.40 4.81
N LEU A 75 6.63 4.98 3.67
CA LEU A 75 5.24 5.22 3.30
C LEU A 75 4.27 4.42 4.18
N PHE A 76 4.57 3.15 4.45
CA PHE A 76 3.77 2.31 5.34
C PHE A 76 3.76 2.84 6.78
N ASP A 77 4.90 3.33 7.28
CA ASP A 77 4.97 3.97 8.59
C ASP A 77 4.11 5.24 8.66
N ARG A 78 4.16 6.08 7.63
CA ARG A 78 3.31 7.27 7.54
C ARG A 78 1.84 6.92 7.44
N ALA A 79 1.47 5.91 6.64
CA ALA A 79 0.09 5.45 6.50
C ALA A 79 -0.45 4.94 7.85
N ARG A 80 0.35 4.11 8.54
CA ARG A 80 0.02 3.57 9.87
C ARG A 80 -0.14 4.66 10.92
N ALA A 81 0.67 5.72 10.87
CA ALA A 81 0.56 6.85 11.79
C ALA A 81 -0.65 7.75 11.49
N ALA A 82 -1.08 7.83 10.23
CA ALA A 82 -2.20 8.67 9.80
C ALA A 82 -3.58 8.05 10.08
N VAL A 83 -3.68 6.72 10.07
CA VAL A 83 -4.96 6.01 10.24
C VAL A 83 -5.36 5.87 11.72
N ARG A 84 -6.60 6.26 12.05
CA ARG A 84 -7.11 6.22 13.44
C ARG A 84 -7.83 4.91 13.76
N ARG A 85 -8.00 4.63 15.05
CA ARG A 85 -8.88 3.54 15.50
C ARG A 85 -10.32 3.80 15.03
N GLY A 86 -10.99 2.76 14.52
CA GLY A 86 -12.35 2.86 13.96
C GLY A 86 -12.42 3.34 12.52
N ASP A 87 -11.29 3.75 11.91
CA ASP A 87 -11.23 4.09 10.50
C ASP A 87 -11.34 2.81 9.64
N PRO A 88 -12.22 2.75 8.63
CA PRO A 88 -12.32 1.62 7.71
C PRO A 88 -10.99 1.27 7.01
N GLN A 89 -10.08 2.24 6.85
CA GLN A 89 -8.76 2.04 6.25
C GLN A 89 -7.76 1.35 7.19
N LEU A 90 -8.06 1.22 8.49
CA LEU A 90 -7.12 0.67 9.46
C LEU A 90 -6.76 -0.78 9.14
N ALA A 91 -7.74 -1.63 8.81
CA ALA A 91 -7.47 -3.03 8.49
C ALA A 91 -6.66 -3.19 7.19
N PRO A 92 -7.03 -2.57 6.05
CA PRO A 92 -6.22 -2.59 4.83
C PRO A 92 -4.78 -2.11 5.02
N VAL A 93 -4.58 -0.98 5.71
CA VAL A 93 -3.24 -0.42 5.98
C VAL A 93 -2.41 -1.40 6.81
N LEU A 94 -2.97 -1.98 7.88
CA LEU A 94 -2.26 -2.96 8.70
C LEU A 94 -1.92 -4.24 7.93
N SER A 95 -2.80 -4.69 7.04
CA SER A 95 -2.50 -5.85 6.17
C SER A 95 -1.30 -5.59 5.27
N LEU A 96 -1.24 -4.42 4.62
CA LEU A 96 -0.11 -4.06 3.75
C LEU A 96 1.20 -3.89 4.53
N VAL A 97 1.16 -3.22 5.68
CA VAL A 97 2.32 -3.07 6.58
C VAL A 97 2.81 -4.44 7.05
N GLY A 98 1.90 -5.32 7.47
CA GLY A 98 2.23 -6.67 7.94
C GLY A 98 2.87 -7.53 6.85
N SER A 99 2.35 -7.46 5.61
CA SER A 99 2.93 -8.17 4.47
C SER A 99 4.31 -7.66 4.10
N TRP A 100 4.53 -6.35 4.11
CA TRP A 100 5.86 -5.76 3.88
C TRP A 100 6.86 -6.17 4.97
N LEU A 101 6.46 -6.14 6.24
CA LEU A 101 7.29 -6.60 7.36
C LEU A 101 7.66 -8.08 7.21
N ALA A 102 6.73 -8.92 6.72
CA ALA A 102 7.01 -10.34 6.49
C ALA A 102 8.01 -10.54 5.33
N LEU A 103 7.86 -9.77 4.25
CA LEU A 103 8.77 -9.80 3.09
C LEU A 103 10.19 -9.38 3.45
N THR A 104 10.33 -8.41 4.36
CA THR A 104 11.61 -7.80 4.74
C THR A 104 12.19 -8.33 6.05
N ALA A 105 11.57 -9.34 6.66
CA ALA A 105 12.04 -9.91 7.92
C ALA A 105 13.34 -10.70 7.71
N GLU A 106 14.41 -10.26 8.38
CA GLU A 106 15.70 -10.96 8.44
C GLU A 106 15.86 -11.78 9.73
N THR A 107 14.99 -11.55 10.70
CA THR A 107 15.02 -12.20 12.01
C THR A 107 13.66 -12.75 12.42
N ALA A 108 13.65 -13.76 13.28
CA ALA A 108 12.42 -14.29 13.87
C ALA A 108 11.64 -13.23 14.67
N ALA A 109 12.33 -12.24 15.24
CA ALA A 109 11.68 -11.14 15.95
C ALA A 109 10.87 -10.24 15.00
N GLN A 110 11.45 -9.88 13.85
CA GLN A 110 10.77 -9.12 12.80
C GLN A 110 9.60 -9.90 12.20
N ALA A 111 9.78 -11.20 11.91
CA ALA A 111 8.70 -12.05 11.43
C ALA A 111 7.53 -12.15 12.43
N ARG A 112 7.81 -12.24 13.73
CA ARG A 112 6.77 -12.21 14.79
C ARG A 112 6.04 -10.89 14.83
N GLU A 113 6.72 -9.76 14.61
CA GLU A 113 6.07 -8.45 14.50
C GLU A 113 5.13 -8.40 13.30
N ALA A 114 5.56 -8.88 12.13
CA ALA A 114 4.71 -8.99 10.95
C ALA A 114 3.41 -9.77 11.26
N VAL A 115 3.53 -10.93 11.92
CA VAL A 115 2.38 -11.75 12.33
C VAL A 115 1.48 -11.01 13.32
N ARG A 116 2.03 -10.27 14.29
CA ARG A 116 1.24 -9.45 15.23
C ARG A 116 0.43 -8.39 14.50
N VAL A 117 1.05 -7.69 13.55
CA VAL A 117 0.40 -6.64 12.75
C VAL A 117 -0.72 -7.24 11.90
N LEU A 118 -0.47 -8.37 11.21
CA LEU A 118 -1.48 -9.07 10.41
C LEU A 118 -2.65 -9.57 11.26
N ARG A 119 -2.39 -10.13 12.44
CA ARG A 119 -3.45 -10.53 13.39
C ARG A 119 -4.31 -9.35 13.84
N ARG A 120 -3.69 -8.20 14.07
CA ARG A 120 -4.42 -6.97 14.40
C ARG A 120 -5.31 -6.52 13.24
N ALA A 121 -4.85 -6.64 11.99
CA ALA A 121 -5.67 -6.33 10.82
C ALA A 121 -6.95 -7.18 10.77
N VAL A 122 -6.83 -8.49 11.04
CA VAL A 122 -7.97 -9.41 11.13
C VAL A 122 -8.91 -9.03 12.28
N ALA A 123 -8.37 -8.72 13.46
CA ALA A 123 -9.16 -8.36 14.62
C ALA A 123 -9.98 -7.07 14.41
N VAL A 124 -9.41 -6.07 13.73
CA VAL A 124 -10.13 -4.82 13.39
C VAL A 124 -11.29 -5.07 12.43
N ASN A 125 -11.16 -6.05 11.54
CA ASN A 125 -12.18 -6.38 10.54
C ASN A 125 -13.20 -7.43 11.03
N SER A 126 -12.98 -7.99 12.22
CA SER A 126 -13.91 -8.93 12.84
C SER A 126 -14.91 -8.14 13.68
N PRO A 127 -16.23 -8.38 13.58
CA PRO A 127 -17.16 -7.85 14.56
C PRO A 127 -16.73 -8.34 15.94
N THR A 128 -16.50 -7.43 16.88
CA THR A 128 -16.38 -7.79 18.30
C THR A 128 -17.65 -8.55 18.68
N ARG A 129 -17.51 -9.86 18.91
CA ARG A 129 -18.57 -10.71 19.47
C ARG A 129 -18.87 -10.30 20.90
#